data_AF-X6MEZ3-F1
#
_entry.id   AF-X6MEZ3-F1
#
_cell.length_a   1.000
_cell.length_b   1.000
_cell.length_c   1.000
_cell.angle_alpha   90.00
_cell.angle_beta   90.00
_cell.angle_gamma   90.00
#
_symmetry.space_group_name_H-M   'P 1'
#
loop_
_entity.id
_entity.type
_entity.pdbx_description
1 polymer ?
#
loop_
_entity_poly.entity_id
_entity_poly.type
_entity_poly.pdbx_seq_one_letter_code
_entity_poly.pdbx_strand_id
1 'polypeptide(L)'
;MFLLAMLACVLLVNETQQFPEKEEDNTRKVWKEEPWNGSMDNEKEECGIEITNPVFVNWIDRMGGENETQILRHIIPPFLVSFGGSGNTITRLLLEFVFGYYTGSVYNDLILKNAGKFLGEGECDYRTLVVKLHPENFAEDIYWMNIIQGKLICLSHAIEKKYRLHRFDCLETPMSALVSEGRLRRYNNDNWIHFQQELPPFYMFVKQYVPAMARMHAIVILRNPWDAMFSLYQQKFVVHQWSPNKSAHFHNSIGAFHTDRIQLKWFDFNISNIQTNFQHAIASMLSLQLRVFDFVTKMSQSHKKQKQDYILIKFEHLLNFKNYSIQFNEINKIAFFLYSDQFLQNRQNLHFLFNQITQKLTCFRRFGDRNKRVQVAHRPSVSPNSTQFLSKEFAYSLIPSNVICKWWKRLQPYAQPHGYTVWNPSRNKC
;
A
#
# COMPACT_ATOMS: atom_id res chain seq x y z
N MET A 1 -10.85 -48.51 -15.39
CA MET A 1 -12.09 -48.44 -14.59
C MET A 1 -11.71 -48.78 -13.15
N PHE A 2 -11.76 -47.78 -12.25
CA PHE A 2 -12.03 -47.86 -10.80
C PHE A 2 -11.32 -48.93 -9.93
N LEU A 3 -10.80 -48.69 -8.71
CA LEU A 3 -10.59 -47.52 -7.85
C LEU A 3 -9.91 -48.05 -6.56
N LEU A 4 -9.20 -47.17 -5.83
CA LEU A 4 -8.97 -47.15 -4.37
C LEU A 4 -8.26 -48.34 -3.65
N ALA A 5 -7.18 -48.02 -2.92
CA ALA A 5 -7.30 -47.54 -1.54
C ALA A 5 -5.95 -47.03 -0.99
N MET A 6 -5.94 -45.79 -0.53
CA MET A 6 -4.90 -45.19 0.33
C MET A 6 -5.15 -45.61 1.78
N LEU A 7 -4.10 -46.02 2.50
CA LEU A 7 -4.07 -46.01 3.96
C LEU A 7 -2.63 -45.99 4.48
N ALA A 8 -2.47 -45.30 5.61
CA ALA A 8 -1.35 -45.31 6.56
C ALA A 8 -0.14 -44.38 6.31
N CYS A 9 -0.14 -43.24 7.02
CA CYS A 9 0.99 -42.85 7.87
C CYS A 9 0.47 -41.95 9.02
N VAL A 10 0.26 -42.55 10.19
CA VAL A 10 1.07 -42.40 11.42
C VAL A 10 0.68 -41.15 12.23
N LEU A 11 -0.17 -41.42 13.22
CA LEU A 11 -0.26 -40.70 14.48
C LEU A 11 0.98 -41.01 15.33
N LEU A 12 1.44 -40.00 16.07
CA LEU A 12 2.22 -39.98 17.33
C LEU A 12 3.46 -39.08 17.21
N VAL A 13 3.41 -37.89 17.82
CA VAL A 13 4.33 -37.50 18.91
C VAL A 13 3.61 -36.47 19.77
N ASN A 14 3.48 -36.80 21.05
CA ASN A 14 3.10 -35.91 22.13
C ASN A 14 4.38 -35.76 22.97
N GLU A 15 4.97 -34.58 23.07
CA GLU A 15 5.90 -34.23 24.15
C GLU A 15 6.04 -32.70 24.23
N THR A 16 5.46 -32.15 25.28
CA THR A 16 5.58 -30.77 25.72
C THR A 16 6.99 -30.50 26.24
N GLN A 17 7.81 -29.78 25.47
CA GLN A 17 9.02 -29.15 25.98
C GLN A 17 8.70 -27.74 26.50
N GLN A 18 8.72 -27.58 27.82
CA GLN A 18 8.81 -26.27 28.47
C GLN A 18 10.20 -25.68 28.19
N PHE A 19 10.23 -24.52 27.53
CA PHE A 19 11.44 -23.71 27.39
C PHE A 19 11.58 -22.76 28.59
N PRO A 20 12.78 -22.55 29.14
CA PRO A 20 12.99 -21.58 30.20
C PRO A 20 12.81 -20.16 29.66
N GLU A 21 11.92 -19.39 30.30
CA GLU A 21 11.81 -17.95 30.10
C GLU A 21 13.14 -17.29 30.46
N LYS A 22 13.81 -16.72 29.45
CA LYS A 22 14.87 -15.74 29.67
C LYS A 22 14.20 -14.38 29.90
N GLU A 23 14.34 -13.91 31.11
CA GLU A 23 14.01 -12.56 31.55
C GLU A 23 14.91 -11.56 30.77
N GLU A 24 14.40 -11.03 29.66
CA GLU A 24 15.03 -9.92 28.93
C GLU A 24 14.68 -8.59 29.61
N ASP A 25 15.73 -7.91 30.06
CA ASP A 25 15.73 -6.61 30.73
C ASP A 25 14.91 -5.56 29.95
N ASN A 26 13.80 -5.17 30.55
CA ASN A 26 12.69 -4.45 29.92
C ASN A 26 12.71 -2.96 30.25
N THR A 27 13.87 -2.31 30.32
CA THR A 27 13.95 -0.84 30.40
C THR A 27 13.88 -0.17 29.03
N ARG A 28 12.87 -0.51 28.22
CA ARG A 28 12.33 0.46 27.26
C ARG A 28 11.36 1.32 28.03
N LYS A 29 11.53 2.65 27.97
CA LYS A 29 10.49 3.60 28.37
C LYS A 29 9.20 3.24 27.62
N VAL A 30 8.33 2.49 28.29
CA VAL A 30 6.96 2.23 27.87
C VAL A 30 6.29 3.59 27.89
N TRP A 31 6.03 4.12 26.70
CA TRP A 31 5.08 5.21 26.56
C TRP A 31 3.77 4.71 27.16
N LYS A 32 3.33 5.32 28.26
CA LYS A 32 1.95 5.16 28.71
C LYS A 32 1.10 5.76 27.60
N GLU A 33 0.57 4.90 26.73
CA GLU A 33 -0.53 5.28 25.85
C GLU A 33 -1.61 5.84 26.77
N GLU A 34 -1.90 7.14 26.67
CA GLU A 34 -3.09 7.66 27.34
C GLU A 34 -4.28 6.86 26.77
N PRO A 35 -5.07 6.19 27.62
CA PRO A 35 -6.24 5.48 27.16
C PRO A 35 -7.09 6.44 26.36
N TRP A 36 -7.51 5.97 25.20
CA TRP A 36 -8.17 6.75 24.18
C TRP A 36 -9.57 7.14 24.67
N ASN A 37 -9.66 8.24 25.42
CA ASN A 37 -10.90 8.76 26.04
C ASN A 37 -11.65 9.76 25.14
N GLY A 38 -11.35 9.79 23.84
CA GLY A 38 -12.08 10.67 22.90
C GLY A 38 -13.47 10.11 22.64
N SER A 39 -14.50 10.97 22.74
CA SER A 39 -15.94 10.71 22.57
C SER A 39 -16.34 10.07 21.22
N MET A 40 -15.89 8.86 20.96
CA MET A 40 -16.23 8.08 19.78
C MET A 40 -17.64 7.50 19.86
N ASP A 41 -18.21 7.52 21.06
CA ASP A 41 -19.56 7.05 21.33
C ASP A 41 -20.61 7.83 20.52
N ASN A 42 -20.38 9.12 20.25
CA ASN A 42 -21.31 9.92 19.43
C ASN A 42 -21.24 9.58 17.92
N GLU A 43 -20.09 9.15 17.39
CA GLU A 43 -19.99 8.73 15.98
C GLU A 43 -20.58 7.34 15.74
N LYS A 44 -20.52 6.45 16.74
CA LYS A 44 -21.19 5.15 16.71
C LYS A 44 -22.72 5.31 16.61
N GLU A 45 -23.28 6.29 17.31
CA GLU A 45 -24.73 6.56 17.29
C GLU A 45 -25.25 7.03 15.93
N GLU A 46 -24.50 7.82 15.16
CA GLU A 46 -25.00 8.42 13.92
C GLU A 46 -24.93 7.51 12.69
N CYS A 47 -24.01 6.53 12.65
CA CYS A 47 -23.94 5.57 11.55
C CYS A 47 -24.42 4.16 11.90
N GLY A 48 -24.53 3.80 13.19
CA GLY A 48 -24.83 2.44 13.62
C GLY A 48 -23.81 1.37 13.17
N ILE A 49 -22.67 1.80 12.64
CA ILE A 49 -21.58 0.94 12.16
C ILE A 49 -20.38 1.25 13.06
N GLU A 50 -19.85 0.23 13.73
CA GLU A 50 -18.55 0.35 14.37
C GLU A 50 -17.51 0.59 13.26
N ILE A 51 -17.12 1.86 13.08
CA ILE A 51 -16.05 2.28 12.19
C ILE A 51 -14.69 1.67 12.59
N THR A 52 -14.62 0.97 13.73
CA THR A 52 -13.48 1.17 14.62
C THR A 52 -12.51 0.03 14.73
N ASN A 53 -12.84 -1.20 14.35
CA ASN A 53 -11.89 -2.31 14.51
C ASN A 53 -11.90 -3.23 13.29
N PRO A 54 -11.20 -2.88 12.19
CA PRO A 54 -10.86 -3.87 11.18
C PRO A 54 -10.21 -5.08 11.86
N VAL A 55 -10.39 -6.27 11.30
CA VAL A 55 -9.77 -7.49 11.82
C VAL A 55 -8.67 -7.96 10.88
N PHE A 56 -7.75 -8.76 11.39
CA PHE A 56 -6.87 -9.52 10.52
C PHE A 56 -7.69 -10.61 9.82
N VAL A 57 -7.38 -10.84 8.55
CA VAL A 57 -7.98 -11.90 7.73
C VAL A 57 -7.65 -13.26 8.34
N ASN A 58 -8.65 -14.14 8.46
CA ASN A 58 -8.43 -15.50 8.90
C ASN A 58 -7.81 -16.32 7.76
N TRP A 59 -6.95 -17.27 8.10
CA TRP A 59 -6.40 -18.24 7.15
C TRP A 59 -7.52 -18.93 6.34
N ILE A 60 -8.61 -19.30 7.02
CA ILE A 60 -9.73 -20.01 6.40
C ILE A 60 -10.42 -19.15 5.34
N ASP A 61 -10.54 -17.83 5.55
CA ASP A 61 -11.14 -16.92 4.57
C ASP A 61 -10.41 -16.91 3.22
N ARG A 62 -9.09 -17.19 3.22
CA ARG A 62 -8.26 -17.23 2.01
C ARG A 62 -8.13 -18.61 1.39
N MET A 63 -8.09 -19.65 2.21
CA MET A 63 -7.84 -21.01 1.75
C MET A 63 -9.12 -21.80 1.46
N GLY A 64 -10.23 -21.40 2.07
CA GLY A 64 -11.35 -22.30 2.30
C GLY A 64 -11.03 -23.32 3.39
N GLY A 65 -12.07 -23.84 4.03
CA GLY A 65 -11.99 -25.02 4.90
C GLY A 65 -12.65 -26.21 4.20
N GLU A 66 -12.52 -27.42 4.74
CA GLU A 66 -13.17 -28.63 4.17
C GLU A 66 -14.68 -28.44 3.93
N ASN A 67 -15.33 -27.60 4.76
CA ASN A 67 -16.74 -27.25 4.64
C ASN A 67 -16.99 -25.73 4.57
N GLU A 68 -15.95 -24.91 4.44
CA GLU A 68 -16.06 -23.46 4.45
C GLU A 68 -15.75 -22.86 3.08
N THR A 69 -16.64 -21.99 2.62
CA THR A 69 -16.46 -21.30 1.33
C THR A 69 -15.29 -20.32 1.45
N GLN A 70 -14.32 -20.46 0.56
CA GLN A 70 -13.27 -19.46 0.39
C GLN A 70 -13.91 -18.09 0.14
N ILE A 71 -13.66 -17.12 1.01
CA ILE A 71 -14.24 -15.77 0.89
C ILE A 71 -13.39 -14.93 -0.07
N LEU A 72 -12.07 -14.95 0.10
CA LEU A 72 -11.12 -14.15 -0.66
C LEU A 72 -10.50 -14.97 -1.78
N ARG A 73 -10.47 -14.41 -2.99
CA ARG A 73 -9.94 -15.06 -4.20
C ARG A 73 -8.46 -15.40 -4.09
N HIS A 74 -7.68 -14.53 -3.48
CA HIS A 74 -6.22 -14.60 -3.53
C HIS A 74 -5.66 -15.25 -2.27
N ILE A 75 -4.83 -16.27 -2.43
CA ILE A 75 -4.12 -16.91 -1.31
C ILE A 75 -3.07 -15.96 -0.72
N ILE A 76 -2.34 -15.27 -1.60
CA ILE A 76 -1.41 -14.21 -1.22
C ILE A 76 -2.13 -12.87 -1.38
N PRO A 77 -2.08 -11.97 -0.38
CA PRO A 77 -2.72 -10.67 -0.49
C PRO A 77 -2.22 -9.91 -1.73
N PRO A 78 -3.11 -9.36 -2.57
CA PRO A 78 -2.69 -8.54 -3.70
C PRO A 78 -1.91 -7.31 -3.25
N PHE A 79 -0.97 -6.87 -4.07
CA PHE A 79 -0.28 -5.61 -3.84
C PHE A 79 -1.18 -4.43 -4.23
N LEU A 80 -1.29 -3.45 -3.34
CA LEU A 80 -1.85 -2.15 -3.64
C LEU A 80 -0.72 -1.25 -4.16
N VAL A 81 -0.52 -1.26 -5.49
CA VAL A 81 0.61 -0.62 -6.17
C VAL A 81 0.23 0.79 -6.58
N SER A 82 1.13 1.75 -6.35
CA SER A 82 0.90 3.14 -6.73
C SER A 82 2.20 3.93 -6.72
N PHE A 83 2.21 5.10 -7.34
CA PHE A 83 3.26 6.09 -7.12
C PHE A 83 3.09 6.76 -5.74
N GLY A 84 4.19 7.15 -5.09
CA GLY A 84 4.17 7.92 -3.85
C GLY A 84 3.34 9.21 -4.02
N GLY A 85 2.42 9.49 -3.11
CA GLY A 85 1.50 10.63 -3.29
C GLY A 85 0.29 10.35 -4.19
N SER A 86 0.11 9.15 -4.74
CA SER A 86 -1.13 8.75 -5.44
C SER A 86 -2.29 8.36 -4.53
N GLY A 87 -2.17 8.59 -3.21
CA GLY A 87 -3.26 8.36 -2.26
C GLY A 87 -3.39 6.93 -1.74
N ASN A 88 -2.33 6.13 -1.77
CA ASN A 88 -2.34 4.76 -1.27
C ASN A 88 -2.83 4.64 0.18
N THR A 89 -2.33 5.49 1.09
CA THR A 89 -2.68 5.43 2.52
C THR A 89 -4.17 5.70 2.75
N ILE A 90 -4.77 6.65 2.04
CA ILE A 90 -6.21 6.92 2.15
C ILE A 90 -7.05 5.84 1.45
N THR A 91 -6.56 5.26 0.35
CA THR A 91 -7.19 4.07 -0.26
C THR A 91 -7.21 2.91 0.71
N ARG A 92 -6.09 2.60 1.37
CA ARG A 92 -6.04 1.56 2.41
C ARG A 92 -7.09 1.79 3.48
N LEU A 93 -7.16 3.00 4.04
CA LEU A 93 -8.16 3.33 5.04
C LEU A 93 -9.58 3.09 4.55
N LEU A 94 -9.88 3.47 3.31
CA LEU A 94 -11.18 3.21 2.69
C LEU A 94 -11.45 1.71 2.54
N LEU A 95 -10.46 0.91 2.15
CA LEU A 95 -10.60 -0.55 2.07
C LEU A 95 -10.83 -1.18 3.43
N GLU A 96 -10.09 -0.77 4.46
CA GLU A 96 -10.29 -1.26 5.83
C GLU A 96 -11.68 -0.90 6.36
N PHE A 97 -12.12 0.33 6.06
CA PHE A 97 -13.46 0.80 6.42
C PHE A 97 -14.53 -0.05 5.74
N VAL A 98 -14.46 -0.17 4.41
CA VAL A 98 -15.46 -0.85 3.57
C VAL A 98 -15.50 -2.35 3.86
N PHE A 99 -14.36 -3.03 3.84
CA PHE A 99 -14.29 -4.49 3.91
C PHE A 99 -14.09 -5.04 5.32
N GLY A 100 -13.68 -4.21 6.28
CA GLY A 100 -13.50 -4.63 7.67
C GLY A 100 -12.23 -5.43 7.94
N TYR A 101 -11.29 -5.48 6.99
CA TYR A 101 -10.01 -6.18 7.15
C TYR A 101 -8.84 -5.20 7.16
N TYR A 102 -7.83 -5.42 8.01
CA TYR A 102 -6.60 -4.64 7.99
C TYR A 102 -5.86 -4.78 6.66
N THR A 103 -5.20 -3.69 6.24
CA THR A 103 -4.31 -3.68 5.09
C THR A 103 -2.85 -3.65 5.52
N GLY A 104 -2.02 -4.36 4.77
CA GLY A 104 -0.60 -4.49 4.98
C GLY A 104 0.22 -3.38 4.32
N SER A 105 1.50 -3.36 4.64
CA SER A 105 2.49 -2.58 3.89
C SER A 105 3.87 -3.20 3.99
N VAL A 106 4.63 -3.08 2.90
CA VAL A 106 6.07 -3.41 2.91
C VAL A 106 6.90 -2.44 3.75
N TYR A 107 6.30 -1.34 4.20
CA TYR A 107 6.91 -0.34 5.09
C TYR A 107 6.53 -0.62 6.55
N ASN A 108 7.34 -0.10 7.47
CA ASN A 108 7.05 -0.11 8.90
C ASN A 108 6.92 1.32 9.43
N ASP A 109 5.96 2.08 8.90
CA ASP A 109 5.68 3.45 9.35
C ASP A 109 4.97 3.46 10.72
N LEU A 110 5.77 3.60 11.78
CA LEU A 110 5.26 3.59 13.16
C LEU A 110 4.25 4.72 13.43
N ILE A 111 4.30 5.83 12.69
CA ILE A 111 3.31 6.90 12.83
C ILE A 111 1.96 6.43 12.29
N LEU A 112 1.93 5.84 11.10
CA LEU A 112 0.69 5.28 10.56
C LEU A 112 0.17 4.13 11.43
N LYS A 113 1.06 3.27 11.94
CA LYS A 113 0.70 2.16 12.83
C LYS A 113 0.04 2.66 14.12
N ASN A 114 0.67 3.60 14.80
CA ASN A 114 0.25 4.03 16.14
C ASN A 114 -0.88 5.07 16.09
N ALA A 115 -0.77 6.04 15.19
CA ALA A 115 -1.66 7.18 15.08
C ALA A 115 -2.83 6.94 14.12
N GLY A 116 -2.51 6.41 12.94
CA GLY A 116 -3.49 6.06 11.91
C GLY A 116 -4.15 4.70 12.17
N LYS A 117 -3.72 3.98 13.23
CA LYS A 117 -4.20 2.64 13.61
C LYS A 117 -4.14 1.63 12.47
N PHE A 118 -3.13 1.75 11.60
CA PHE A 118 -2.84 0.77 10.56
C PHE A 118 -2.10 -0.42 11.19
N LEU A 119 -2.80 -1.32 11.88
CA LEU A 119 -2.16 -2.41 12.63
C LEU A 119 -1.40 -3.38 11.71
N GLY A 120 -1.80 -3.50 10.44
CA GLY A 120 -1.10 -4.24 9.40
C GLY A 120 0.16 -3.54 8.85
N GLU A 121 0.55 -2.37 9.35
CA GLU A 121 1.81 -1.74 8.92
C GLU A 121 3.00 -2.64 9.30
N GLY A 122 3.84 -2.95 8.31
CA GLY A 122 4.95 -3.91 8.39
C GLY A 122 4.54 -5.35 8.11
N GLU A 123 3.25 -5.62 7.91
CA GLU A 123 2.72 -6.95 7.61
C GLU A 123 2.53 -7.14 6.10
N CYS A 124 2.88 -8.35 5.65
CA CYS A 124 2.93 -8.76 4.25
C CYS A 124 2.38 -10.19 4.04
N ASP A 125 1.78 -10.77 5.07
CA ASP A 125 1.29 -12.14 5.06
C ASP A 125 -0.23 -12.21 4.87
N TYR A 126 -0.74 -13.45 4.87
CA TYR A 126 -2.14 -13.78 4.66
C TYR A 126 -3.13 -13.00 5.54
N ARG A 127 -2.69 -12.47 6.69
CA ARG A 127 -3.56 -11.76 7.65
C ARG A 127 -4.02 -10.39 7.17
N THR A 128 -3.42 -9.85 6.11
CA THR A 128 -3.77 -8.54 5.57
C THR A 128 -4.59 -8.68 4.30
N LEU A 129 -5.55 -7.78 4.03
CA LEU A 129 -6.40 -7.83 2.83
C LEU A 129 -5.61 -7.61 1.53
N VAL A 130 -4.80 -6.56 1.53
CA VAL A 130 -3.89 -6.14 0.45
C VAL A 130 -2.61 -5.55 1.07
N VAL A 131 -1.52 -5.49 0.31
CA VAL A 131 -0.21 -4.97 0.79
C VAL A 131 0.22 -3.75 -0.01
N LYS A 132 0.39 -2.59 0.65
CA LYS A 132 0.88 -1.37 0.01
C LYS A 132 2.31 -1.50 -0.51
N LEU A 133 2.51 -1.07 -1.76
CA LEU A 133 3.78 -1.12 -2.47
C LEU A 133 3.98 0.10 -3.39
N HIS A 134 5.23 0.56 -3.50
CA HIS A 134 5.64 1.62 -4.42
C HIS A 134 6.76 1.11 -5.32
N PRO A 135 6.58 1.06 -6.66
CA PRO A 135 7.60 0.55 -7.59
C PRO A 135 8.93 1.30 -7.52
N GLU A 136 8.90 2.58 -7.15
CA GLU A 136 10.11 3.40 -6.98
C GLU A 136 11.08 2.90 -5.91
N ASN A 137 10.64 2.04 -4.99
CA ASN A 137 11.49 1.51 -3.93
C ASN A 137 12.35 0.33 -4.38
N PHE A 138 12.18 -0.13 -5.62
CA PHE A 138 13.01 -1.15 -6.24
C PHE A 138 13.95 -0.45 -7.21
N ALA A 139 15.16 -0.15 -6.74
CA ALA A 139 16.17 0.54 -7.54
C ALA A 139 16.56 -0.25 -8.79
N GLU A 140 16.58 -1.58 -8.67
CA GLU A 140 17.03 -2.52 -9.68
C GLU A 140 15.85 -3.24 -10.36
N ASP A 141 15.83 -3.20 -11.69
CA ASP A 141 14.77 -3.82 -12.50
C ASP A 141 14.62 -5.32 -12.22
N ILE A 142 15.70 -6.01 -11.84
CA ILE A 142 15.68 -7.45 -11.55
C ILE A 142 14.77 -7.79 -10.35
N TYR A 143 14.80 -6.99 -9.28
CA TYR A 143 13.92 -7.19 -8.13
C TYR A 143 12.47 -7.05 -8.55
N TRP A 144 12.20 -6.00 -9.31
CA TRP A 144 10.85 -5.68 -9.75
C TRP A 144 10.28 -6.75 -10.68
N MET A 145 11.08 -7.23 -11.64
CA MET A 145 10.68 -8.33 -12.52
C MET A 145 10.46 -9.63 -11.76
N ASN A 146 11.26 -9.94 -10.75
CA ASN A 146 11.06 -11.13 -9.95
C ASN A 146 9.81 -11.04 -9.04
N ILE A 147 9.42 -9.83 -8.59
CA ILE A 147 8.12 -9.61 -7.93
C ILE A 147 6.98 -9.84 -8.92
N ILE A 148 7.05 -9.26 -10.13
CA ILE A 148 6.02 -9.44 -11.18
C ILE A 148 5.84 -10.91 -11.54
N GLN A 149 6.94 -11.67 -11.61
CA GLN A 149 6.93 -13.10 -11.89
C GLN A 149 6.55 -13.96 -10.67
N GLY A 150 6.27 -13.34 -9.51
CA GLY A 150 5.98 -13.99 -8.25
C GLY A 150 7.09 -14.91 -7.74
N LYS A 151 8.33 -14.69 -8.18
CA LYS A 151 9.52 -15.38 -7.68
C LYS A 151 9.90 -14.90 -6.29
N LEU A 152 9.63 -13.62 -5.99
CA LEU A 152 9.80 -13.06 -4.65
C LEU A 152 8.47 -12.97 -3.93
N ILE A 153 8.53 -13.25 -2.64
CA ILE A 153 7.42 -13.04 -1.72
C ILE A 153 7.76 -11.91 -0.76
N CYS A 154 6.75 -11.18 -0.29
CA CYS A 154 6.98 -10.22 0.78
C CYS A 154 6.99 -10.94 2.14
N LEU A 155 8.01 -10.64 2.95
CA LEU A 155 8.14 -11.12 4.32
C LEU A 155 7.58 -10.07 5.30
N SER A 156 6.93 -10.51 6.38
CA SER A 156 6.51 -9.59 7.45
C SER A 156 7.71 -9.02 8.20
N HIS A 157 7.53 -7.90 8.91
CA HIS A 157 8.65 -7.22 9.58
C HIS A 157 9.21 -8.03 10.74
N ALA A 158 8.36 -8.79 11.41
CA ALA A 158 8.79 -9.76 12.41
C ALA A 158 9.73 -10.82 11.82
N ILE A 159 9.40 -11.37 10.65
CA ILE A 159 10.20 -12.39 9.98
C ILE A 159 11.51 -11.81 9.44
N GLU A 160 11.45 -10.66 8.76
CA GLU A 160 12.65 -9.97 8.29
C GLU A 160 13.63 -9.74 9.45
N LYS A 161 13.15 -9.27 10.60
CA LYS A 161 13.98 -8.99 11.77
C LYS A 161 14.49 -10.27 12.44
N LYS A 162 13.63 -11.28 12.62
CA LYS A 162 13.98 -12.56 13.27
C LYS A 162 15.13 -13.23 12.52
N TYR A 163 15.06 -13.28 11.19
CA TYR A 163 16.03 -13.99 10.35
C TYR A 163 17.03 -13.05 9.64
N ARG A 164 16.96 -11.73 9.88
CA ARG A 164 17.80 -10.72 9.21
C ARG A 164 17.83 -10.86 7.68
N LEU A 165 16.66 -11.13 7.10
CA LEU A 165 16.49 -11.28 5.65
C LEU A 165 16.17 -9.93 4.98
N HIS A 166 16.03 -9.93 3.66
CA HIS A 166 15.41 -8.81 2.95
C HIS A 166 13.88 -8.89 2.98
N ARG A 167 13.24 -7.73 2.87
CA ARG A 167 11.77 -7.59 2.80
C ARG A 167 11.14 -8.47 1.73
N PHE A 168 11.85 -8.62 0.62
CA PHE A 168 11.50 -9.51 -0.47
C PHE A 168 12.60 -10.54 -0.60
N ASP A 169 12.22 -11.80 -0.47
CA ASP A 169 13.13 -12.92 -0.69
C ASP A 169 12.42 -14.00 -1.53
N CYS A 170 13.21 -14.86 -2.13
CA CYS A 170 12.69 -15.97 -2.93
C CYS A 170 12.63 -17.22 -2.06
N LEU A 171 11.48 -17.88 -1.99
CA LEU A 171 11.27 -19.08 -1.16
C LEU A 171 12.15 -20.28 -1.53
N GLU A 172 12.69 -20.31 -2.74
CA GLU A 172 13.41 -21.45 -3.31
C GLU A 172 14.92 -21.25 -3.26
N THR A 173 15.41 -20.04 -3.53
CA THR A 173 16.83 -19.73 -3.63
C THR A 173 17.05 -18.32 -3.11
N PRO A 174 17.96 -18.09 -2.15
CA PRO A 174 18.12 -16.76 -1.57
C PRO A 174 18.51 -15.76 -2.67
N MET A 175 18.01 -14.53 -2.55
CA MET A 175 18.31 -13.49 -3.53
C MET A 175 19.82 -13.28 -3.74
N SER A 176 20.65 -13.46 -2.71
CA SER A 176 22.10 -13.35 -2.83
C SER A 176 22.71 -14.32 -3.85
N ALA A 177 22.15 -15.51 -4.00
CA ALA A 177 22.56 -16.49 -5.01
C ALA A 177 22.02 -16.15 -6.42
N LEU A 178 20.94 -15.37 -6.51
CA LEU A 178 20.47 -14.77 -7.78
C LEU A 178 21.29 -13.53 -8.17
N VAL A 179 21.89 -12.85 -7.18
CA VAL A 179 22.60 -11.56 -7.32
C VAL A 179 24.12 -11.70 -7.12
N SER A 180 24.66 -12.92 -7.11
CA SER A 180 26.10 -13.19 -6.92
C SER A 180 27.01 -12.68 -8.06
N GLU A 181 26.53 -11.78 -8.91
CA GLU A 181 27.29 -10.89 -9.79
C GLU A 181 27.73 -9.56 -9.11
N GLY A 182 27.58 -9.43 -7.78
CA GLY A 182 28.49 -8.57 -6.99
C GLY A 182 27.93 -7.29 -6.34
N ARG A 183 26.70 -7.29 -5.79
CA ARG A 183 26.19 -6.11 -5.06
C ARG A 183 25.65 -6.31 -3.64
N LEU A 184 25.58 -7.53 -3.09
CA LEU A 184 25.02 -7.78 -1.75
C LEU A 184 25.97 -8.56 -0.85
N ARG A 185 26.98 -7.87 -0.29
CA ARG A 185 27.94 -8.43 0.68
C ARG A 185 27.38 -8.64 2.10
N ARG A 186 26.05 -8.71 2.31
CA ARG A 186 25.43 -8.79 3.66
C ARG A 186 24.41 -9.91 3.86
N TYR A 187 24.40 -10.93 3.01
CA TYR A 187 23.61 -12.13 3.31
C TYR A 187 24.43 -13.07 4.18
N ASN A 188 23.92 -13.37 5.39
CA ASN A 188 24.41 -14.49 6.16
C ASN A 188 23.64 -15.74 5.70
N ASN A 189 24.28 -16.60 4.91
CA ASN A 189 23.65 -17.83 4.39
C ASN A 189 23.06 -18.70 5.50
N ASP A 190 23.66 -18.69 6.69
CA ASP A 190 23.17 -19.44 7.85
C ASP A 190 21.75 -19.02 8.25
N ASN A 191 21.46 -17.71 8.22
CA ASN A 191 20.13 -17.22 8.58
C ASN A 191 19.06 -17.65 7.56
N TRP A 192 19.42 -17.74 6.28
CA TRP A 192 18.51 -18.24 5.25
C TRP A 192 18.21 -19.72 5.43
N ILE A 193 19.25 -20.52 5.74
CA ILE A 193 19.10 -21.94 6.04
C ILE A 193 18.17 -22.11 7.26
N HIS A 194 18.37 -21.33 8.32
CA HIS A 194 17.48 -21.34 9.49
C HIS A 194 16.04 -20.96 9.13
N PHE A 195 15.83 -19.94 8.29
CA PHE A 195 14.49 -19.60 7.81
C PHE A 195 13.85 -20.75 7.02
N GLN A 196 14.62 -21.48 6.21
CA GLN A 196 14.13 -22.64 5.46
C GLN A 196 13.78 -23.83 6.35
N GLN A 197 14.50 -24.02 7.45
CA GLN A 197 14.23 -25.07 8.44
C GLN A 197 13.02 -24.75 9.31
N GLU A 198 12.82 -23.47 9.65
CA GLU A 198 11.72 -23.00 10.51
C GLU A 198 10.63 -22.27 9.71
N LEU A 199 10.48 -22.61 8.43
CA LEU A 199 9.72 -21.81 7.50
C LEU A 199 8.27 -21.71 7.99
N PRO A 200 7.75 -20.50 8.31
CA PRO A 200 6.44 -20.38 8.91
C PRO A 200 5.36 -21.06 8.04
N PRO A 201 4.30 -21.65 8.64
CA PRO A 201 3.35 -22.50 7.91
C PRO A 201 2.79 -21.87 6.63
N PHE A 202 2.49 -20.56 6.67
CA PHE A 202 2.05 -19.80 5.49
C PHE A 202 3.06 -19.87 4.34
N TYR A 203 4.34 -19.57 4.61
CA TYR A 203 5.36 -19.54 3.57
C TYR A 203 5.66 -20.95 3.04
N MET A 204 5.52 -21.97 3.89
CA MET A 204 5.72 -23.36 3.50
C MET A 204 4.62 -23.77 2.54
N PHE A 205 3.37 -23.41 2.89
CA PHE A 205 2.22 -23.58 2.02
C PHE A 205 2.42 -22.87 0.67
N VAL A 206 2.82 -21.59 0.66
CA VAL A 206 3.06 -20.84 -0.57
C VAL A 206 4.15 -21.48 -1.42
N LYS A 207 5.24 -21.93 -0.81
CA LYS A 207 6.35 -22.61 -1.50
C LYS A 207 5.87 -23.87 -2.21
N GLN A 208 5.07 -24.69 -1.53
CA GLN A 208 4.70 -26.03 -1.98
C GLN A 208 3.51 -26.03 -2.95
N TYR A 209 2.52 -25.15 -2.73
CA TYR A 209 1.20 -25.28 -3.37
C TYR A 209 0.80 -24.09 -4.24
N VAL A 210 1.47 -22.94 -4.12
CA VAL A 210 1.12 -21.75 -4.91
C VAL A 210 2.14 -21.56 -6.02
N PRO A 211 1.78 -21.77 -7.31
CA PRO A 211 2.68 -21.53 -8.43
C PRO A 211 3.16 -20.07 -8.45
N ALA A 212 4.42 -19.82 -8.81
CA ALA A 212 5.01 -18.48 -8.80
C ALA A 212 4.14 -17.42 -9.51
N MET A 213 3.62 -17.73 -10.70
CA MET A 213 2.75 -16.79 -11.44
C MET A 213 1.44 -16.44 -10.72
N ALA A 214 0.93 -17.31 -9.84
CA ALA A 214 -0.26 -17.06 -9.01
C ALA A 214 0.07 -16.34 -7.70
N ARG A 215 1.35 -16.01 -7.44
CA ARG A 215 1.78 -15.27 -6.25
C ARG A 215 1.68 -13.76 -6.43
N MET A 216 1.58 -13.27 -7.67
CA MET A 216 1.52 -11.85 -7.99
C MET A 216 0.14 -11.44 -8.45
N HIS A 217 -0.53 -10.65 -7.61
CA HIS A 217 -1.77 -9.97 -7.95
C HIS A 217 -1.66 -8.49 -7.58
N ALA A 218 -2.29 -7.59 -8.33
CA ALA A 218 -2.19 -6.16 -8.04
C ALA A 218 -3.49 -5.37 -8.23
N ILE A 219 -3.72 -4.44 -7.30
CA ILE A 219 -4.63 -3.31 -7.50
C ILE A 219 -3.75 -2.09 -7.73
N VAL A 220 -3.77 -1.55 -8.94
CA VAL A 220 -2.95 -0.38 -9.29
C VAL A 220 -3.77 0.89 -9.16
N ILE A 221 -3.35 1.76 -8.27
CA ILE A 221 -3.94 3.09 -8.13
C ILE A 221 -3.23 4.05 -9.09
N LEU A 222 -3.97 4.52 -10.09
CA LEU A 222 -3.55 5.60 -10.97
C LEU A 222 -4.15 6.91 -10.47
N ARG A 223 -3.31 7.93 -10.36
CA ARG A 223 -3.70 9.31 -10.05
C ARG A 223 -3.17 10.20 -11.16
N ASN A 224 -3.82 11.35 -11.36
CA ASN A 224 -3.30 12.43 -12.18
C ASN A 224 -1.81 12.66 -11.82
N PRO A 225 -0.89 12.52 -12.78
CA PRO A 225 0.54 12.50 -12.48
C PRO A 225 1.01 13.84 -11.88
N TRP A 226 0.38 14.96 -12.27
CA TRP A 226 0.72 16.28 -11.72
C TRP A 226 0.36 16.39 -10.23
N ASP A 227 -0.80 15.84 -9.85
CA ASP A 227 -1.29 15.82 -8.48
C ASP A 227 -0.47 14.87 -7.61
N ALA A 228 -0.13 13.71 -8.15
CA ALA A 228 0.65 12.69 -7.47
C ALA A 228 2.07 13.20 -7.18
N MET A 229 2.77 13.74 -8.21
CA MET A 229 4.11 14.32 -8.06
C MET A 229 4.11 15.52 -7.10
N PHE A 230 3.11 16.40 -7.18
CA PHE A 230 3.02 17.53 -6.24
C PHE A 230 2.77 17.05 -4.79
N SER A 231 1.92 16.04 -4.60
CA SER A 231 1.67 15.45 -3.29
C SER A 231 2.93 14.82 -2.70
N LEU A 232 3.73 14.13 -3.51
CA LEU A 232 5.01 13.58 -3.08
C LEU A 232 6.04 14.67 -2.79
N TYR A 233 6.07 15.73 -3.59
CA TYR A 233 6.92 16.89 -3.35
C TYR A 233 6.64 17.52 -1.98
N GLN A 234 5.36 17.77 -1.68
CA GLN A 234 4.95 18.26 -0.37
C GLN A 234 5.40 17.34 0.77
N GLN A 235 5.25 16.02 0.61
CA GLN A 235 5.69 15.05 1.61
C GLN A 235 7.21 15.11 1.84
N LYS A 236 8.01 15.06 0.76
CA LYS A 236 9.48 15.03 0.87
C LYS A 236 10.07 16.36 1.31
N PHE A 237 9.51 17.48 0.87
CA PHE A 237 10.02 18.81 1.19
C PHE A 237 9.90 19.12 2.68
N VAL A 238 8.76 18.79 3.30
CA VAL A 238 8.54 18.96 4.73
C VAL A 238 9.56 18.16 5.55
N VAL A 239 9.85 16.92 5.13
CA VAL A 239 10.84 16.06 5.80
C VAL A 239 12.23 16.70 5.80
N HIS A 240 12.68 17.25 4.67
CA HIS A 240 14.04 17.80 4.55
C HIS A 240 14.25 19.14 5.26
N GLN A 241 13.25 20.03 5.27
CA GLN A 241 13.39 21.36 5.89
C GLN A 241 13.38 21.33 7.42
N TRP A 242 12.78 20.30 8.04
CA TRP A 242 12.71 20.21 9.49
C TRP A 242 14.03 19.84 10.17
N SER A 243 15.07 19.47 9.42
CA SER A 243 16.38 19.23 10.04
C SER A 243 17.60 19.46 9.14
N PRO A 244 18.10 20.71 9.07
CA PRO A 244 19.47 20.94 8.64
C PRO A 244 20.49 20.64 9.74
N ASN A 245 20.13 20.84 11.02
CA ASN A 245 21.05 20.80 12.17
C ASN A 245 20.54 20.07 13.42
N LYS A 246 19.38 19.40 13.38
CA LYS A 246 18.83 18.69 14.55
C LYS A 246 18.88 17.17 14.31
N SER A 247 19.88 16.53 14.90
CA SER A 247 19.96 15.06 15.08
C SER A 247 18.57 14.42 15.11
N ALA A 248 18.39 13.36 14.32
CA ALA A 248 17.17 12.63 13.93
C ALA A 248 16.21 12.14 15.06
N HIS A 249 16.03 12.90 16.14
CA HIS A 249 15.25 12.56 17.32
C HIS A 249 13.85 13.20 17.33
N PHE A 250 13.48 14.01 16.34
CA PHE A 250 12.13 14.55 16.19
C PHE A 250 11.24 13.62 15.34
N HIS A 251 11.05 12.39 15.82
CA HIS A 251 10.00 11.46 15.36
C HIS A 251 8.67 11.62 16.12
N ASN A 252 8.59 12.57 17.06
CA ASN A 252 7.49 12.64 18.03
C ASN A 252 6.27 13.47 17.61
N SER A 253 6.30 14.17 16.46
CA SER A 253 5.09 14.80 15.91
C SER A 253 4.29 13.78 15.10
N ILE A 254 3.44 13.06 15.82
CA ILE A 254 2.43 12.13 15.32
C ILE A 254 1.68 12.76 14.13
N GLY A 255 1.95 12.30 12.90
CA GLY A 255 1.21 12.66 11.69
C GLY A 255 1.83 13.73 10.78
N ALA A 256 2.86 14.46 11.23
CA ALA A 256 3.40 15.63 10.52
C ALA A 256 3.68 15.38 9.02
N PHE A 257 4.41 14.31 8.66
CA PHE A 257 4.82 14.11 7.26
C PHE A 257 3.67 13.84 6.27
N HIS A 258 2.58 13.22 6.72
CA HIS A 258 1.48 12.84 5.84
C HIS A 258 0.49 13.98 5.62
N THR A 259 0.36 14.90 6.57
CA THR A 259 -0.68 15.94 6.56
C THR A 259 -0.15 17.36 6.46
N ASP A 260 1.15 17.56 6.65
CA ASP A 260 1.77 18.88 6.58
C ASP A 260 1.69 19.51 5.20
N ARG A 261 1.68 20.84 5.23
CA ARG A 261 1.64 21.72 4.07
C ARG A 261 2.90 22.59 4.08
N ILE A 262 3.49 22.78 2.91
CA ILE A 262 4.64 23.67 2.77
C ILE A 262 4.18 25.10 2.99
N GLN A 263 4.71 25.77 4.01
CA GLN A 263 4.42 27.19 4.26
C GLN A 263 5.25 28.06 3.32
N LEU A 264 4.64 29.07 2.68
CA LEU A 264 5.35 29.95 1.74
C LEU A 264 6.47 30.75 2.41
N LYS A 265 6.32 31.06 3.71
CA LYS A 265 7.34 31.75 4.50
C LYS A 265 8.69 31.00 4.58
N TRP A 266 8.71 29.69 4.35
CA TRP A 266 9.94 28.88 4.38
C TRP A 266 10.91 29.18 3.24
N PHE A 267 10.46 29.93 2.23
CA PHE A 267 11.30 30.27 1.09
C PHE A 267 11.87 31.69 1.17
N ASP A 268 11.64 32.43 2.26
CA ASP A 268 12.02 33.85 2.41
C ASP A 268 11.66 34.69 1.17
N PHE A 269 10.57 34.30 0.49
CA PHE A 269 10.13 34.86 -0.80
C PHE A 269 11.14 34.77 -1.97
N ASN A 270 12.20 33.96 -1.90
CA ASN A 270 13.06 33.70 -3.05
C ASN A 270 12.38 32.75 -4.06
N ILE A 271 11.63 33.35 -4.99
CA ILE A 271 10.90 32.65 -6.06
C ILE A 271 11.84 31.81 -6.92
N SER A 272 13.07 32.27 -7.19
CA SER A 272 14.04 31.53 -8.00
C SER A 272 14.47 30.22 -7.34
N ASN A 273 14.66 30.24 -6.01
CA ASN A 273 14.95 29.04 -5.23
C ASN A 273 13.76 28.07 -5.23
N ILE A 274 12.53 28.56 -5.06
CA ILE A 274 11.31 27.73 -5.16
C ILE A 274 11.28 27.05 -6.53
N GLN A 275 11.41 27.83 -7.60
CA GLN A 275 11.33 27.33 -8.96
C GLN A 275 12.39 26.25 -9.23
N THR A 276 13.66 26.53 -8.91
CA THR A 276 14.76 25.59 -9.17
C THR A 276 14.59 24.29 -8.37
N ASN A 277 14.29 24.40 -7.08
CA ASN A 277 14.09 23.23 -6.21
C ASN A 277 12.87 22.40 -6.64
N PHE A 278 11.74 23.07 -6.93
CA PHE A 278 10.53 22.41 -7.39
C PHE A 278 10.75 21.73 -8.74
N GLN A 279 11.36 22.43 -9.71
CA GLN A 279 11.67 21.86 -11.03
C GLN A 279 12.55 20.62 -10.92
N HIS A 280 13.61 20.69 -10.11
CA HIS A 280 14.52 19.55 -9.90
C HIS A 280 13.78 18.36 -9.25
N ALA A 281 12.99 18.62 -8.20
CA ALA A 281 12.23 17.59 -7.52
C ALA A 281 11.21 16.92 -8.45
N ILE A 282 10.44 17.68 -9.23
CA ILE A 282 9.48 17.14 -10.19
C ILE A 282 10.16 16.34 -11.30
N ALA A 283 11.31 16.80 -11.81
CA ALA A 283 12.06 16.04 -12.81
C ALA A 283 12.53 14.67 -12.29
N SER A 284 12.95 14.60 -11.02
CA SER A 284 13.27 13.34 -10.35
C SER A 284 12.02 12.45 -10.18
N MET A 285 10.92 13.02 -9.66
CA MET A 285 9.65 12.33 -9.44
C MET A 285 9.01 11.82 -10.73
N LEU A 286 9.20 12.51 -11.85
CA LEU A 286 8.74 12.06 -13.17
C LEU A 286 9.33 10.69 -13.53
N SER A 287 10.62 10.47 -13.27
CA SER A 287 11.25 9.17 -13.54
C SER A 287 10.62 8.04 -12.72
N LEU A 288 10.26 8.33 -11.47
CA LEU A 288 9.60 7.40 -10.56
C LEU A 288 8.14 7.15 -10.97
N GLN A 289 7.40 8.18 -11.39
CA GLN A 289 6.04 8.06 -11.92
C GLN A 289 6.01 7.16 -13.17
N LEU A 290 7.01 7.29 -14.05
CA LEU A 290 7.14 6.45 -15.24
C LEU A 290 7.38 4.97 -14.89
N ARG A 291 8.03 4.65 -13.76
CA ARG A 291 8.17 3.25 -13.30
C ARG A 291 6.83 2.60 -12.96
N VAL A 292 5.85 3.38 -12.47
CA VAL A 292 4.50 2.86 -12.21
C VAL A 292 3.77 2.55 -13.51
N PHE A 293 3.91 3.40 -14.53
CA PHE A 293 3.34 3.13 -15.84
C PHE A 293 4.03 1.96 -16.56
N ASP A 294 5.35 1.86 -16.44
CA ASP A 294 6.12 0.72 -16.93
C ASP A 294 5.68 -0.58 -16.24
N PHE A 295 5.41 -0.54 -14.92
CA PHE A 295 4.80 -1.67 -14.22
C PHE A 295 3.46 -2.09 -14.82
N VAL A 296 2.54 -1.16 -15.05
CA VAL A 296 1.24 -1.46 -15.67
C VAL A 296 1.44 -2.07 -17.06
N THR A 297 2.38 -1.54 -17.83
CA THR A 297 2.71 -2.05 -19.17
C THR A 297 3.25 -3.48 -19.11
N LYS A 298 4.20 -3.75 -18.22
CA LYS A 298 4.80 -5.08 -18.00
C LYS A 298 3.77 -6.10 -17.50
N MET A 299 2.95 -5.74 -16.51
CA MET A 299 1.83 -6.58 -16.05
C MET A 299 0.88 -6.91 -17.19
N SER A 300 0.54 -5.92 -18.03
CA SER A 300 -0.31 -6.14 -19.21
C SER A 300 0.30 -7.10 -20.23
N GLN A 301 1.63 -7.06 -20.40
CA GLN A 301 2.35 -7.90 -21.36
C GLN A 301 2.54 -9.33 -20.85
N SER A 302 2.95 -9.49 -19.60
CA SER A 302 3.22 -10.79 -18.97
C SER A 302 1.95 -11.63 -18.82
N HIS A 303 0.80 -11.00 -18.63
CA HIS A 303 -0.46 -11.69 -18.29
C HIS A 303 -1.47 -11.73 -19.45
N LYS A 304 -1.07 -11.51 -20.71
CA LYS A 304 -1.99 -11.54 -21.87
C LYS A 304 -2.81 -12.84 -21.99
N LYS A 305 -2.38 -13.95 -21.37
CA LYS A 305 -3.05 -15.25 -21.41
C LYS A 305 -3.92 -15.55 -20.19
N GLN A 306 -3.74 -14.86 -19.07
CA GLN A 306 -4.48 -15.11 -17.83
C GLN A 306 -5.43 -13.94 -17.57
N LYS A 307 -6.73 -14.24 -17.40
CA LYS A 307 -7.71 -13.20 -17.07
C LYS A 307 -7.50 -12.78 -15.61
N GLN A 308 -7.25 -11.48 -15.41
CA GLN A 308 -7.40 -10.73 -14.15
C GLN A 308 -6.33 -10.90 -13.05
N ASP A 309 -5.04 -10.87 -13.38
CA ASP A 309 -3.99 -10.79 -12.34
C ASP A 309 -3.80 -9.38 -11.77
N TYR A 310 -4.39 -8.36 -12.42
CA TYR A 310 -4.43 -7.02 -11.86
C TYR A 310 -5.65 -6.23 -12.31
N ILE A 311 -5.98 -5.17 -11.57
CA ILE A 311 -6.98 -4.16 -11.94
C ILE A 311 -6.39 -2.75 -11.82
N LEU A 312 -6.91 -1.83 -12.63
CA LEU A 312 -6.58 -0.40 -12.57
C LEU A 312 -7.74 0.36 -11.92
N ILE A 313 -7.40 1.15 -10.90
CA ILE A 313 -8.33 2.02 -10.17
C ILE A 313 -7.88 3.47 -10.32
N LYS A 314 -8.80 4.35 -10.74
CA LYS A 314 -8.52 5.79 -10.77
C LYS A 314 -8.78 6.39 -9.40
N PHE A 315 -7.76 7.00 -8.81
CA PHE A 315 -7.85 7.62 -7.50
C PHE A 315 -8.92 8.72 -7.44
N GLU A 316 -9.04 9.51 -8.51
CA GLU A 316 -10.04 10.59 -8.61
C GLU A 316 -11.47 10.06 -8.55
N HIS A 317 -11.69 8.83 -9.01
CA HIS A 317 -12.98 8.17 -8.97
C HIS A 317 -13.23 7.54 -7.58
N LEU A 318 -12.19 6.98 -6.97
CA LEU A 318 -12.26 6.34 -5.66
C LEU A 318 -12.61 7.32 -4.52
N LEU A 319 -12.16 8.57 -4.59
CA LEU A 319 -12.51 9.62 -3.62
C LEU A 319 -13.45 10.68 -4.21
N ASN A 320 -14.34 10.29 -5.13
CA ASN A 320 -15.32 11.20 -5.72
C ASN A 320 -16.57 11.34 -4.82
N PHE A 321 -16.48 12.13 -3.75
CA PHE A 321 -17.62 12.37 -2.86
C PHE A 321 -18.80 13.09 -3.53
N LYS A 322 -18.58 13.73 -4.69
CA LYS A 322 -19.63 14.40 -5.47
C LYS A 322 -20.43 13.43 -6.33
N ASN A 323 -19.81 12.34 -6.80
CA ASN A 323 -20.46 11.33 -7.64
C ASN A 323 -20.32 9.93 -7.02
N TYR A 324 -21.32 9.59 -6.21
CA TYR A 324 -21.39 8.32 -5.49
C TYR A 324 -21.36 7.10 -6.43
N SER A 325 -22.03 7.15 -7.58
CA SER A 325 -22.07 6.02 -8.52
C SER A 325 -20.68 5.68 -9.06
N ILE A 326 -19.87 6.70 -9.39
CA ILE A 326 -18.49 6.50 -9.83
C ILE A 326 -17.63 5.87 -8.72
N GLN A 327 -17.72 6.38 -7.50
CA GLN A 327 -16.99 5.84 -6.35
C GLN A 327 -17.40 4.39 -6.04
N PHE A 328 -18.70 4.12 -6.01
CA PHE A 328 -19.26 2.78 -5.79
C PHE A 328 -18.78 1.79 -6.85
N ASN A 329 -18.76 2.20 -8.13
CA ASN A 329 -18.27 1.35 -9.20
C ASN A 329 -16.77 1.01 -9.07
N GLU A 330 -15.92 1.96 -8.66
CA GLU A 330 -14.50 1.64 -8.41
C GLU A 330 -14.31 0.71 -7.21
N ILE A 331 -15.07 0.91 -6.12
CA ILE A 331 -15.01 0.01 -4.96
C ILE A 331 -15.52 -1.39 -5.31
N ASN A 332 -16.57 -1.49 -6.12
CA ASN A 332 -17.06 -2.78 -6.60
C ASN A 332 -16.02 -3.48 -7.48
N LYS A 333 -15.32 -2.77 -8.37
CA LYS A 333 -14.21 -3.38 -9.14
C LYS A 333 -13.18 -4.01 -8.19
N ILE A 334 -12.84 -3.33 -7.10
CA ILE A 334 -11.94 -3.87 -6.06
C ILE A 334 -12.57 -5.08 -5.37
N ALA A 335 -13.84 -5.02 -4.99
CA ALA A 335 -14.56 -6.12 -4.35
C ALA A 335 -14.59 -7.38 -5.24
N PHE A 336 -14.96 -7.23 -6.51
CA PHE A 336 -14.98 -8.33 -7.50
C PHE A 336 -13.60 -8.92 -7.76
N PHE A 337 -12.54 -8.16 -7.55
CA PHE A 337 -11.17 -8.66 -7.64
C PHE A 337 -10.78 -9.44 -6.38
N LEU A 338 -11.12 -8.92 -5.20
CA LEU A 338 -10.72 -9.49 -3.91
C LEU A 338 -11.49 -10.74 -3.50
N TYR A 339 -12.80 -10.81 -3.79
CA TYR A 339 -13.68 -11.90 -3.36
C TYR A 339 -13.71 -13.05 -4.37
N SER A 340 -13.82 -14.28 -3.87
CA SER A 340 -13.86 -15.49 -4.70
C SER A 340 -15.13 -15.54 -5.55
N ASP A 341 -15.05 -16.23 -6.69
CA ASP A 341 -16.22 -16.40 -7.55
C ASP A 341 -17.32 -17.20 -6.84
N GLN A 342 -16.94 -18.19 -6.01
CA GLN A 342 -17.89 -18.97 -5.20
C GLN A 342 -18.65 -18.07 -4.22
N PHE A 343 -17.96 -17.16 -3.54
CA PHE A 343 -18.58 -16.20 -2.63
C PHE A 343 -19.55 -15.27 -3.39
N LEU A 344 -19.14 -14.76 -4.56
CA LEU A 344 -19.91 -13.81 -5.35
C LEU A 344 -21.08 -14.44 -6.12
N GLN A 345 -21.00 -15.74 -6.46
CA GLN A 345 -22.10 -16.50 -7.06
C GLN A 345 -23.25 -16.75 -6.08
N ASN A 346 -22.97 -16.77 -4.78
CA ASN A 346 -24.02 -16.80 -3.77
C ASN A 346 -24.72 -15.42 -3.70
N ARG A 347 -25.99 -15.39 -4.13
CA ARG A 347 -26.80 -14.17 -4.19
C ARG A 347 -26.94 -13.44 -2.85
N GLN A 348 -27.02 -14.18 -1.74
CA GLN A 348 -27.14 -13.58 -0.40
C GLN A 348 -25.85 -12.87 -0.01
N ASN A 349 -24.70 -13.51 -0.25
CA ASN A 349 -23.38 -12.93 -0.01
C ASN A 349 -23.13 -11.68 -0.86
N LEU A 350 -23.48 -11.74 -2.15
CA LEU A 350 -23.34 -10.59 -3.05
C LEU A 350 -24.20 -9.41 -2.61
N HIS A 351 -25.46 -9.67 -2.24
CA HIS A 351 -26.37 -8.65 -1.73
C HIS A 351 -25.87 -8.05 -0.42
N PHE A 352 -25.39 -8.88 0.50
CA PHE A 352 -24.78 -8.43 1.74
C PHE A 352 -23.57 -7.53 1.48
N LEU A 353 -22.65 -7.95 0.60
CA LEU A 353 -21.45 -7.18 0.25
C LEU A 353 -21.81 -5.81 -0.34
N PHE A 354 -22.76 -5.74 -1.29
CA PHE A 354 -23.18 -4.46 -1.87
C PHE A 354 -23.88 -3.54 -0.88
N ASN A 355 -24.68 -4.10 0.03
CA ASN A 355 -25.29 -3.31 1.10
C ASN A 355 -24.24 -2.77 2.07
N GLN A 356 -23.27 -3.60 2.47
CA GLN A 356 -22.14 -3.18 3.30
C GLN A 356 -21.34 -2.07 2.65
N ILE A 357 -20.94 -2.22 1.38
CA ILE A 357 -20.23 -1.19 0.62
C ILE A 357 -21.07 0.10 0.60
N THR A 358 -22.37 0.00 0.33
CA THR A 358 -23.24 1.17 0.21
C THR A 358 -23.37 1.95 1.51
N GLN A 359 -23.70 1.24 2.59
CA GLN A 359 -23.85 1.83 3.90
C GLN A 359 -22.54 2.46 4.37
N LYS A 360 -21.42 1.74 4.21
CA LYS A 360 -20.12 2.20 4.65
C LYS A 360 -19.60 3.39 3.84
N LEU A 361 -19.72 3.38 2.51
CA LEU A 361 -19.35 4.56 1.71
C LEU A 361 -20.20 5.78 2.06
N THR A 362 -21.50 5.59 2.32
CA THR A 362 -22.37 6.66 2.78
C THR A 362 -21.90 7.24 4.10
N CYS A 363 -21.54 6.38 5.05
CA CYS A 363 -21.01 6.80 6.35
C CYS A 363 -19.65 7.52 6.21
N PHE A 364 -18.71 6.95 5.46
CA PHE A 364 -17.39 7.53 5.20
C PHE A 364 -17.50 8.92 4.56
N ARG A 365 -18.47 9.15 3.67
CA ARG A 365 -18.72 10.48 3.09
C ARG A 365 -19.21 11.50 4.11
N ARG A 366 -20.07 11.08 5.05
CA ARG A 366 -20.67 11.98 6.04
C ARG A 366 -19.68 12.35 7.15
N PHE A 367 -18.85 11.39 7.57
CA PHE A 367 -18.05 11.51 8.80
C PHE A 367 -16.56 11.30 8.61
N GLY A 368 -16.10 10.99 7.40
CA GLY A 368 -14.69 10.74 7.10
C GLY A 368 -13.78 11.87 7.56
N ASP A 369 -14.15 13.13 7.35
CA ASP A 369 -13.31 14.28 7.75
C ASP A 369 -13.19 14.45 9.28
N ARG A 370 -14.12 13.90 10.07
CA ARG A 370 -14.08 13.90 11.55
C ARG A 370 -13.24 12.74 12.09
N ASN A 371 -13.09 11.69 11.30
CA ASN A 371 -12.35 10.50 11.69
C ASN A 371 -10.85 10.79 11.84
N LYS A 372 -10.30 10.54 13.03
CA LYS A 372 -8.87 10.78 13.32
C LYS A 372 -7.92 10.00 12.39
N ARG A 373 -8.28 8.79 11.96
CA ARG A 373 -7.45 8.00 11.03
C ARG A 373 -7.38 8.67 9.66
N VAL A 374 -8.50 9.22 9.19
CA VAL A 374 -8.55 10.02 7.95
C VAL A 374 -7.68 11.27 8.12
N GLN A 375 -7.81 11.97 9.24
CA GLN A 375 -7.00 13.18 9.50
C GLN A 375 -5.50 12.92 9.54
N VAL A 376 -5.04 11.70 9.90
CA VAL A 376 -3.62 11.31 9.84
C VAL A 376 -3.21 10.86 8.44
N ALA A 377 -4.13 10.26 7.68
CA ALA A 377 -3.84 9.66 6.37
C ALA A 377 -4.04 10.62 5.18
N HIS A 378 -4.91 11.61 5.33
CA HIS A 378 -5.36 12.50 4.26
C HIS A 378 -4.83 13.91 4.45
N ARG A 379 -4.04 14.37 3.47
CA ARG A 379 -3.59 15.75 3.43
C ARG A 379 -4.72 16.66 2.92
N PRO A 380 -5.10 17.71 3.66
CA PRO A 380 -6.04 18.71 3.16
C PRO A 380 -5.54 19.38 1.88
N SER A 381 -6.46 19.64 0.94
CA SER A 381 -6.12 20.42 -0.24
C SER A 381 -5.73 21.85 0.14
N VAL A 382 -4.76 22.41 -0.59
CA VAL A 382 -4.39 23.82 -0.47
C VAL A 382 -5.17 24.59 -1.52
N SER A 383 -5.87 25.64 -1.10
CA SER A 383 -6.58 26.54 -2.03
C SER A 383 -5.58 27.10 -3.06
N PRO A 384 -5.95 27.18 -4.36
CA PRO A 384 -5.11 27.80 -5.38
C PRO A 384 -4.62 29.21 -5.01
N ASN A 385 -5.46 29.96 -4.29
CA ASN A 385 -5.23 31.35 -3.87
C ASN A 385 -4.65 31.46 -2.44
N SER A 386 -4.14 30.35 -1.88
CA SER A 386 -3.54 30.34 -0.56
C SER A 386 -2.30 31.25 -0.50
N THR A 387 -2.32 32.23 0.41
CA THR A 387 -1.18 33.12 0.70
C THR A 387 -0.24 32.56 1.78
N GLN A 388 -0.67 31.51 2.49
CA GLN A 388 0.08 30.91 3.60
C GLN A 388 0.85 29.66 3.19
N PHE A 389 0.25 28.85 2.33
CA PHE A 389 0.78 27.55 1.89
C PHE A 389 1.01 27.51 0.38
N LEU A 390 2.05 26.78 -0.03
CA LEU A 390 2.37 26.53 -1.42
C LEU A 390 1.26 25.70 -2.07
N SER A 391 0.50 26.33 -2.98
CA SER A 391 -0.50 25.64 -3.82
C SER A 391 0.17 24.97 -5.02
N LYS A 392 -0.50 23.94 -5.55
CA LYS A 392 -0.08 23.23 -6.77
C LYS A 392 -0.07 24.19 -7.96
N GLU A 393 -1.10 25.00 -8.06
CA GLU A 393 -1.30 25.99 -9.12
C GLU A 393 -0.17 27.02 -9.12
N PHE A 394 0.17 27.56 -7.95
CA PHE A 394 1.30 28.47 -7.83
C PHE A 394 2.61 27.79 -8.21
N ALA A 395 2.92 26.62 -7.62
CA ALA A 395 4.18 25.91 -7.86
C ALA A 395 4.43 25.59 -9.34
N TYR A 396 3.43 25.04 -10.04
CA TYR A 396 3.57 24.78 -11.48
C TYR A 396 3.48 26.05 -12.35
N SER A 397 2.89 27.15 -11.86
CA SER A 397 2.88 28.39 -12.62
C SER A 397 4.27 29.02 -12.77
N LEU A 398 5.20 28.70 -11.86
CA LEU A 398 6.60 29.08 -11.89
C LEU A 398 7.41 28.31 -12.96
N ILE A 399 6.89 27.20 -13.49
CA ILE A 399 7.60 26.37 -14.45
C ILE A 399 7.35 26.87 -15.88
N PRO A 400 8.40 27.13 -16.69
CA PRO A 400 8.25 27.49 -18.10
C PRO A 400 7.50 26.43 -18.90
N SER A 401 6.64 26.86 -19.85
CA SER A 401 5.78 25.95 -20.62
C SER A 401 6.57 24.92 -21.43
N ASN A 402 7.75 25.28 -21.95
CA ASN A 402 8.63 24.34 -22.66
C ASN A 402 9.13 23.19 -21.76
N VAL A 403 9.35 23.45 -20.47
CA VAL A 403 9.72 22.41 -19.49
C VAL A 403 8.54 21.50 -19.20
N ILE A 404 7.34 22.06 -18.97
CA ILE A 404 6.10 21.29 -18.79
C ILE A 404 5.84 20.40 -20.02
N CYS A 405 5.95 20.95 -21.23
CA CYS A 405 5.78 20.17 -22.46
C CYS A 405 6.80 19.05 -22.61
N LYS A 406 8.06 19.29 -22.22
CA LYS A 406 9.10 18.25 -22.22
C LYS A 406 8.75 17.11 -21.25
N TRP A 407 8.23 17.41 -20.06
CA TRP A 407 7.75 16.40 -19.12
C TRP A 407 6.51 15.68 -19.65
N TRP A 408 5.54 16.41 -20.18
CA TRP A 408 4.32 15.84 -20.74
C TRP A 408 4.61 14.90 -21.90
N LYS A 409 5.49 15.25 -22.84
CA LYS A 409 5.90 14.36 -23.95
C LYS A 409 6.39 12.99 -23.47
N ARG A 410 6.99 12.91 -22.27
CA ARG A 410 7.41 11.63 -21.66
C ARG A 410 6.26 10.89 -20.99
N LEU A 411 5.33 11.60 -20.34
CA LEU A 411 4.16 11.02 -19.68
C LEU A 411 3.07 10.60 -20.66
N GLN A 412 2.91 11.35 -21.75
CA GLN A 412 1.77 11.29 -22.66
C GLN A 412 1.46 9.87 -23.16
N PRO A 413 2.44 9.06 -23.61
CA PRO A 413 2.14 7.71 -24.11
C PRO A 413 1.48 6.81 -23.06
N TYR A 414 1.70 7.10 -21.78
CA TYR A 414 1.19 6.30 -20.66
C TYR A 414 -0.02 6.93 -19.98
N ALA A 415 -0.03 8.24 -19.80
CA ALA A 415 -1.05 8.95 -19.04
C ALA A 415 -2.30 9.25 -19.87
N GLN A 416 -2.13 9.57 -21.16
CA GLN A 416 -3.23 9.94 -22.06
C GLN A 416 -4.25 8.79 -22.28
N PRO A 417 -3.86 7.51 -22.43
CA PRO A 417 -4.82 6.39 -22.49
C PRO A 417 -5.74 6.30 -21.27
N HIS A 418 -5.34 6.89 -20.14
CA HIS A 418 -6.15 6.94 -18.92
C HIS A 418 -6.92 8.26 -18.75
N GLY A 419 -6.96 9.11 -19.78
CA GLY A 419 -7.71 10.37 -19.79
C GLY A 419 -7.02 11.54 -19.07
N TYR A 420 -5.73 11.41 -18.72
CA TYR A 420 -4.96 12.52 -18.19
C TYR A 420 -4.42 13.40 -19.32
N THR A 421 -4.18 14.67 -19.01
CA THR A 421 -3.71 15.67 -19.98
C THR A 421 -2.47 16.41 -19.45
N VAL A 422 -1.86 17.23 -20.30
CA VAL A 422 -0.83 18.18 -19.90
C VAL A 422 -1.35 19.09 -18.77
N TRP A 423 -0.46 19.50 -17.87
CA TRP A 423 -0.80 20.48 -16.84
C TRP A 423 -1.28 21.77 -17.49
N ASN A 424 -2.46 22.28 -17.11
CA ASN A 424 -3.06 23.50 -17.64
C ASN A 424 -3.01 23.60 -19.19
N PRO A 425 -3.84 22.83 -19.92
CA PRO A 425 -3.80 22.76 -21.39
C PRO A 425 -4.04 24.09 -22.11
N SER A 426 -4.74 25.06 -21.50
CA SER A 426 -4.93 26.38 -22.11
C SER A 426 -3.63 27.19 -22.15
N ARG A 427 -2.74 26.99 -21.17
CA ARG A 427 -1.41 27.62 -21.11
C ARG A 427 -0.35 26.80 -21.85
N ASN A 428 -0.40 25.47 -21.73
CA ASN A 428 0.64 24.58 -22.23
C ASN A 428 0.18 23.87 -23.51
N LYS A 429 0.40 24.52 -24.65
CA LYS A 429 0.08 24.01 -25.99
C LYS A 429 1.20 23.08 -26.48
N CYS A 430 1.25 21.91 -25.86
CA CYS A 430 1.96 20.73 -26.34
C CYS A 430 0.95 19.84 -27.08
#